data_AF-A0A7U7GFF0-F1
#
_entry.id   AF-A0A7U7GFF0-F1
#
_cell.length_a   1.000
_cell.length_b   1.000
_cell.length_c   1.000
_cell.angle_alpha   90.00
_cell.angle_beta   90.00
_cell.angle_gamma   90.00
#
_symmetry.space_group_name_H-M   'P 1'
#
loop_
_entity.id
_entity.type
_entity.pdbx_description
1 polymer ?
#
loop_
_entity_poly.entity_id
_entity_poly.type
_entity_poly.pdbx_seq_one_letter_code
_entity_poly.pdbx_strand_id
1 'polypeptide(L)' 'MVQESASGGSDSFPVLRQIFSSADYVEGFTIFDVGGNRYRIAAVIHYDQQRLYIRRVMTHAEYDRNDWRKT' A
#
# COMPACT_ATOMS: atom_id res chain seq x y z
N MET A 1 16.52 -20.48 -24.62
CA MET A 1 16.25 -19.65 -23.43
C MET A 1 14.80 -19.87 -23.03
N VAL A 2 14.55 -20.84 -22.17
CA VAL A 2 13.27 -20.96 -21.47
C VAL A 2 13.47 -20.17 -20.19
N GLN A 3 12.84 -19.01 -20.11
CA GLN A 3 12.75 -18.28 -18.86
C GLN A 3 11.62 -18.96 -18.08
N GLU A 4 11.99 -19.76 -17.08
CA GLU A 4 11.06 -20.18 -16.04
C GLU A 4 10.38 -18.93 -15.50
N SER A 5 9.09 -18.77 -15.81
CA SER A 5 8.28 -17.77 -15.15
C SER A 5 8.06 -18.31 -13.75
N ALA A 6 8.90 -17.86 -12.81
CA ALA A 6 8.67 -18.06 -11.39
C ALA A 6 7.19 -17.79 -11.14
N SER A 7 6.53 -18.67 -10.37
CA SER A 7 5.28 -18.35 -9.71
C SER A 7 5.55 -17.17 -8.75
N GLY A 8 5.65 -15.97 -9.31
CA GLY A 8 5.88 -14.74 -8.60
C GLY A 8 4.57 -14.40 -7.93
N GLY A 9 4.33 -15.04 -6.79
CA GLY A 9 3.20 -14.73 -5.94
C GLY A 9 3.12 -13.22 -5.78
N SER A 10 1.96 -12.66 -6.06
CA SER A 10 1.59 -11.27 -5.77
C SER A 10 1.54 -11.00 -4.25
N ASP A 11 2.31 -11.75 -3.48
CA ASP A 11 2.01 -12.10 -2.09
C ASP A 11 2.89 -11.30 -1.13
N SER A 12 3.53 -10.24 -1.62
CA SER A 12 4.46 -9.44 -0.83
C SER A 12 4.53 -7.98 -1.28
N PHE A 13 4.85 -7.11 -0.33
CA PHE A 13 4.98 -5.67 -0.55
C PHE A 13 5.98 -5.28 -1.66
N PRO A 14 7.15 -5.93 -1.83
CA PRO A 14 8.07 -5.58 -2.92
C PRO A 14 7.45 -5.70 -4.31
N VAL A 15 6.64 -6.74 -4.55
CA VAL A 15 5.91 -6.93 -5.81
C VAL A 15 4.84 -5.85 -5.96
N LEU A 16 4.11 -5.54 -4.88
CA LEU A 16 3.12 -4.47 -4.88
C LEU A 16 3.74 -3.11 -5.23
N ARG A 17 4.95 -2.81 -4.72
CA ARG A 17 5.66 -1.56 -4.99
C ARG A 17 6.14 -1.45 -6.45
N GLN A 18 6.28 -2.55 -7.18
CA GLN A 18 6.56 -2.50 -8.62
C GLN A 18 5.35 -1.98 -9.42
N ILE A 19 4.14 -2.24 -8.94
CA ILE A 19 2.89 -1.80 -9.56
C ILE A 19 2.52 -0.39 -9.08
N PHE A 20 2.63 -0.16 -7.78
CA PHE A 20 2.37 1.10 -7.11
C PHE A 20 3.68 1.66 -6.57
N SER A 21 4.45 2.34 -7.42
CA SER A 21 5.79 2.84 -7.07
C SER A 21 5.79 3.86 -5.92
N SER A 22 4.69 4.58 -5.75
CA SER A 22 4.44 5.51 -4.64
C SER A 22 3.89 4.85 -3.38
N ALA A 23 3.71 3.52 -3.36
CA ALA A 23 3.26 2.83 -2.17
C ALA A 23 4.39 2.75 -1.14
N ASP A 24 4.06 3.11 0.10
CA ASP A 24 4.97 3.01 1.23
C ASP A 24 4.38 2.13 2.33
N TYR A 25 5.24 1.46 3.09
CA TYR A 25 4.84 0.66 4.25
C TYR A 25 5.24 1.38 5.53
N VAL A 26 4.25 1.80 6.32
CA VAL A 26 4.43 2.62 7.51
C VAL A 26 3.60 2.03 8.63
N GLU A 27 4.26 1.61 9.71
CA GLU A 27 3.61 1.16 10.96
C GLU A 27 2.51 0.11 10.77
N GLY A 28 2.70 -0.83 9.85
CA GLY A 28 1.71 -1.88 9.59
C GLY A 28 0.68 -1.56 8.50
N PHE A 29 0.74 -0.36 7.93
CA PHE A 29 -0.14 0.08 6.86
C PHE A 29 0.62 0.25 5.55
N THR A 30 -0.02 -0.13 4.45
CA THR A 30 0.38 0.29 3.11
C THR A 30 -0.33 1.60 2.78
N ILE A 31 0.45 2.64 2.52
CA ILE A 31 -0.01 3.98 2.17
C ILE A 31 0.01 4.11 0.64
N PHE A 32 -1.10 4.52 0.04
CA PHE A 32 -1.21 4.76 -1.40
C PHE A 32 -1.48 6.23 -1.69
N ASP A 33 -0.78 6.75 -2.70
CA ASP A 33 -1.01 8.09 -3.25
C ASP A 33 -2.09 8.04 -4.33
N VAL A 34 -3.17 8.81 -4.16
CA VAL A 34 -4.29 8.81 -5.12
C VAL A 34 -4.73 10.23 -5.50
N GLY A 35 -5.39 10.33 -6.65
CA GLY A 35 -6.00 11.57 -7.12
C GLY A 35 -4.99 12.67 -7.49
N GLY A 36 -3.82 12.29 -8.02
CA GLY A 36 -2.75 13.23 -8.36
C GLY A 36 -1.98 13.72 -7.13
N ASN A 37 -1.65 12.79 -6.23
CA ASN A 37 -0.92 13.06 -4.98
C ASN A 37 -1.68 13.89 -3.92
N ARG A 38 -2.99 14.10 -4.09
CA ARG A 38 -3.80 14.93 -3.17
C ARG A 38 -4.27 14.19 -1.93
N TYR A 39 -4.37 12.87 -2.03
CA TYR A 39 -4.89 12.01 -0.97
C TYR A 39 -3.93 10.86 -0.65
N ARG A 40 -4.08 10.32 0.56
CA ARG A 40 -3.40 9.16 1.09
C ARG A 40 -4.44 8.14 1.55
N ILE A 41 -4.30 6.91 1.10
CA ILE A 41 -5.12 5.79 1.58
C ILE A 41 -4.23 4.92 2.46
N ALA A 42 -4.57 4.79 3.74
CA ALA A 42 -3.94 3.82 4.62
C ALA A 42 -4.74 2.52 4.59
N ALA A 43 -4.09 1.42 4.19
CA ALA A 43 -4.72 0.12 4.07
C ALA A 43 -3.89 -0.98 4.73
N VAL A 44 -4.57 -2.05 5.16
CA VAL A 44 -3.93 -3.29 5.60
C VAL A 44 -4.16 -4.34 4.53
N ILE A 45 -3.09 -5.04 4.14
CA ILE A 45 -3.13 -6.03 3.06
C ILE A 45 -2.83 -7.41 3.64
N HIS A 46 -3.77 -8.32 3.47
CA HIS A 46 -3.61 -9.75 3.73
C HIS A 46 -3.31 -10.42 2.40
N TYR A 47 -2.02 -10.57 2.10
CA TYR A 47 -1.53 -11.11 0.83
C TYR A 47 -1.91 -12.58 0.63
N ASP A 48 -1.88 -13.36 1.70
CA ASP A 48 -2.31 -14.77 1.76
C ASP A 48 -3.78 -14.95 1.37
N GLN A 49 -4.64 -14.02 1.81
CA GLN A 49 -6.07 -14.03 1.52
C GLN A 49 -6.43 -13.23 0.26
N GLN A 50 -5.45 -12.55 -0.34
CA GLN A 50 -5.64 -11.57 -1.41
C GLN A 50 -6.70 -10.51 -1.06
N ARG A 51 -6.70 -10.01 0.18
CA ARG A 51 -7.66 -9.00 0.66
C ARG A 51 -6.96 -7.71 1.08
N LEU A 52 -7.58 -6.59 0.74
CA LEU A 52 -7.15 -5.26 1.18
C LEU A 52 -8.28 -4.59 1.95
N TYR A 53 -7.95 -4.06 3.12
CA TYR A 53 -8.88 -3.32 3.96
C TYR A 53 -8.45 -1.87 4.05
N ILE A 54 -9.28 -0.96 3.54
CA ILE A 54 -9.08 0.47 3.68
C ILE A 54 -9.41 0.86 5.12
N ARG A 55 -8.44 1.45 5.82
CA ARG A 55 -8.60 1.89 7.21
C ARG A 55 -8.96 3.35 7.27
N ARG A 56 -8.29 4.19 6.47
CA ARG A 56 -8.57 5.62 6.37
C ARG A 56 -8.25 6.14 4.97
N VAL A 57 -8.99 7.15 4.54
CA VAL A 57 -8.69 7.98 3.38
C VAL A 57 -8.52 9.40 3.91
N MET A 58 -7.41 10.03 3.55
CA MET A 58 -6.98 11.31 4.13
C MET A 58 -6.48 12.23 3.02
N THR A 59 -6.67 13.53 3.19
CA THR A 59 -5.92 14.55 2.44
C THR A 59 -4.45 14.51 2.83
N HIS A 60 -3.58 15.09 1.99
CA HIS A 60 -2.16 15.23 2.33
C HIS A 60 -1.95 15.95 3.68
N ALA A 61 -2.70 17.04 3.94
CA ALA A 61 -2.62 17.79 5.19
C ALA A 61 -3.09 16.98 6.41
N GLU A 62 -4.05 16.07 6.27
CA GLU A 62 -4.46 15.15 7.34
C GLU A 62 -3.43 14.08 7.62
N TYR A 63 -2.79 13.56 6.56
CA TYR A 63 -1.72 12.58 6.70
C TYR A 63 -0.51 13.16 7.45
N ASP A 64 -0.09 14.38 7.09
CA ASP A 64 1.08 15.05 7.68
C ASP A 64 0.93 15.35 9.17
N ARG A 65 -0.30 15.53 9.64
CA ARG A 65 -0.59 15.70 11.07
C ARG A 65 -0.32 14.45 11.91
N ASN A 66 -0.11 13.29 11.27
CA ASN A 66 0.16 12.00 11.91
C ASN A 66 -0.88 11.55 12.95
N ASP A 67 -2.05 12.20 13.01
CA ASP A 67 -3.14 11.83 13.93
C ASP A 67 -3.70 10.43 13.64
N TRP A 68 -3.54 9.97 12.39
CA TRP A 68 -3.93 8.64 11.96
C TRP A 68 -3.12 7.51 12.59
N ARG A 69 -1.93 7.81 13.13
CA ARG A 69 -1.05 6.84 13.82
C ARG A 69 -1.41 6.63 15.29
N LYS A 70 -2.24 7.49 15.89
CA LYS A 70 -2.49 7.53 17.35
C LYS A 70 -3.51 6.51 17.86
N THR A 71 -3.81 5.44 17.11
CA THR A 71 -4.85 4.45 17.49
C THR A 71 -4.24 3.18 18.05
#